data_AF-A0A521HY62-F1
#
_entry.id   AF-A0A521HY62-F1
#
_cell.length_a   1.000
_cell.length_b   1.000
_cell.length_c   1.000
_cell.angle_alpha   90.00
_cell.angle_beta   90.00
_cell.angle_gamma   90.00
#
_symmetry.space_group_name_H-M   'P 1'
#
loop_
_entity.id
_entity.type
_entity.pdbx_description
1 polymer ?
#
loop_
_entity_poly.entity_id
_entity_poly.type
_entity_poly.pdbx_seq_one_letter_code
_entity_poly.pdbx_strand_id
1 'polypeptide(L)'
;FNINVIAAIAGFVLFLFSVKIPEILAIPMRMIGGLTTPLAMVVTGAMLARTPIRSVVGDWRLYAVSALRLLVWPAITAVVLRLFGVSGQLYAITVIVAAMPSASNTSMIAEVYGGDTGTASSIVFMTTLFSVVTIPLLAILLV
;
A
#
# COMPACT_ATOMS: atom_id res chain seq x y z
N PHE A 1 -10.54 -17.30 14.79
CA PHE A 1 -9.16 -16.97 15.21
C PHE A 1 -8.32 -16.71 13.97
N ASN A 2 -7.86 -15.47 13.77
CA ASN A 2 -7.07 -15.11 12.57
C ASN A 2 -5.58 -15.34 12.84
N ILE A 3 -4.96 -16.30 12.15
CA ILE A 3 -3.54 -16.66 12.29
C ILE A 3 -2.61 -15.44 12.05
N ASN A 4 -2.99 -14.57 11.11
CA ASN A 4 -2.25 -13.35 10.77
C ASN A 4 -2.20 -12.37 11.95
N VAL A 5 -3.30 -12.24 12.70
CA VAL A 5 -3.37 -11.35 13.88
C VAL A 5 -2.53 -11.91 15.02
N ILE A 6 -2.58 -13.22 15.23
CA ILE A 6 -1.75 -13.89 16.26
C ILE A 6 -0.26 -13.69 15.95
N ALA A 7 0.15 -13.88 14.69
CA ALA A 7 1.52 -13.67 14.26
C ALA A 7 1.97 -12.21 14.44
N ALA A 8 1.12 -11.23 14.11
CA ALA A 8 1.40 -9.81 14.31
C ALA A 8 1.56 -9.45 15.79
N ILE A 9 0.69 -9.98 16.66
CA ILE A 9 0.78 -9.78 18.12
C ILE A 9 2.07 -10.40 18.65
N ALA A 10 2.40 -11.64 18.25
CA ALA A 10 3.63 -12.31 18.67
C ALA A 10 4.87 -11.51 18.24
N GLY A 11 4.90 -11.03 16.99
CA GLY A 11 5.98 -10.17 16.48
C GLY A 11 6.11 -8.86 17.25
N PHE A 12 4.99 -8.21 17.59
CA PHE A 12 4.97 -6.99 18.37
C PHE A 12 5.50 -7.20 19.80
N VAL A 13 5.11 -8.30 20.45
CA VAL A 13 5.62 -8.68 21.78
C VAL A 13 7.13 -8.92 21.73
N LEU A 14 7.62 -9.68 20.75
CA LEU A 14 9.06 -9.92 20.56
C LEU A 14 9.85 -8.61 20.34
N PHE A 15 9.26 -7.67 19.59
CA PHE A 15 9.82 -6.33 19.40
C PHE A 15 9.90 -5.54 20.71
N LEU A 16 8.83 -5.55 21.51
CA LEU A 16 8.75 -4.81 22.77
C LEU A 16 9.80 -5.29 23.79
N PHE A 17 10.04 -6.59 23.84
CA PHE A 17 11.06 -7.20 24.69
C PHE A 17 12.46 -7.21 24.04
N SER A 18 12.62 -6.66 22.83
CA SER A 18 13.89 -6.65 22.06
C SER A 18 14.56 -8.03 22.01
N VAL A 19 13.76 -9.09 21.88
CA VAL A 19 14.26 -10.46 21.86
C VAL A 19 15.05 -10.67 20.57
N LYS A 20 16.36 -10.87 20.70
CA LYS A 20 17.23 -11.15 19.57
C LYS A 20 16.97 -12.58 19.08
N ILE A 21 16.28 -12.71 17.96
CA ILE A 21 16.09 -13.99 17.29
C ILE A 21 17.44 -14.42 16.69
N PRO A 22 17.88 -15.67 16.90
CA PRO A 22 19.10 -16.19 16.30
C PRO A 22 19.07 -16.05 14.77
N GLU A 23 20.22 -15.73 14.18
CA GLU A 23 20.32 -15.40 12.75
C GLU A 23 19.82 -16.55 11.85
N ILE A 24 20.03 -17.80 12.29
CA ILE A 24 19.56 -19.03 11.64
C ILE A 24 18.03 -19.03 11.42
N LEU A 25 17.26 -18.44 12.35
CA LEU A 25 15.80 -18.32 12.22
C LEU A 25 15.39 -16.98 11.59
N ALA A 26 16.14 -15.91 11.87
CA ALA A 26 15.81 -14.58 11.36
C ALA A 26 15.94 -14.49 9.83
N ILE A 27 16.94 -15.13 9.24
CA ILE A 27 17.17 -15.14 7.78
C ILE A 27 15.97 -15.73 7.02
N PRO A 28 15.53 -16.98 7.25
CA PRO A 28 14.40 -17.54 6.52
C PRO A 28 13.09 -16.78 6.79
N MET A 29 12.87 -16.30 8.02
CA MET A 29 11.70 -15.47 8.33
C MET A 29 11.70 -14.16 7.53
N ARG A 30 12.85 -13.49 7.39
CA ARG A 30 12.98 -12.28 6.55
C ARG A 30 12.78 -12.59 5.07
N MET A 31 13.32 -13.70 4.57
CA MET A 31 13.15 -14.09 3.18
C MET A 31 11.68 -14.36 2.85
N ILE A 32 10.99 -15.16 3.68
CA ILE A 32 9.56 -15.44 3.49
C ILE A 32 8.74 -14.15 3.61
N GLY A 33 9.02 -13.31 4.62
CA GLY A 33 8.37 -12.02 4.79
C GLY A 33 8.55 -11.09 3.58
N GLY A 34 9.76 -11.00 3.04
CA GLY A 34 10.07 -10.19 1.86
C GLY A 34 9.38 -10.66 0.58
N LEU A 35 9.05 -11.96 0.48
CA LEU A 35 8.33 -12.53 -0.67
C LEU A 35 6.82 -12.27 -0.63
N THR A 36 6.25 -11.94 0.53
CA THR A 36 4.79 -11.75 0.66
C THR A 36 4.26 -10.62 -0.22
N THR A 37 4.94 -9.47 -0.25
CA THR A 37 4.57 -8.32 -1.07
C THR A 37 4.58 -8.61 -2.57
N PRO A 38 5.68 -9.12 -3.17
CA PRO A 38 5.69 -9.43 -4.61
C PRO A 38 4.70 -10.55 -4.96
N LEU A 39 4.52 -11.56 -4.11
CA LEU A 39 3.50 -12.60 -4.33
C LEU A 39 2.09 -11.99 -4.34
N ALA A 40 1.75 -11.11 -3.39
CA ALA A 40 0.46 -10.42 -3.38
C ALA A 40 0.23 -9.60 -4.66
N MET A 41 1.28 -8.97 -5.21
CA MET A 41 1.21 -8.26 -6.49
C MET A 41 0.98 -9.21 -7.67
N VAL A 42 1.64 -10.37 -7.71
CA VAL A 42 1.43 -11.39 -8.73
C VAL A 42 0.00 -11.92 -8.69
N VAL A 43 -0.53 -12.24 -7.49
CA VAL A 43 -1.93 -12.66 -7.33
C VAL A 43 -2.89 -11.57 -7.80
N THR A 44 -2.65 -10.32 -7.42
CA THR A 44 -3.47 -9.18 -7.87
C THR A 44 -3.46 -9.05 -9.40
N GLY A 45 -2.32 -9.27 -10.05
CA GLY A 45 -2.22 -9.31 -11.52
C GLY A 45 -3.00 -10.46 -12.15
N ALA A 46 -2.97 -11.64 -11.54
CA ALA A 46 -3.77 -12.79 -11.98
C ALA A 46 -5.28 -12.55 -11.83
N MET A 47 -5.71 -11.85 -10.78
CA MET A 47 -7.10 -11.44 -10.58
C MET A 47 -7.53 -10.39 -11.61
N LEU A 48 -6.66 -9.43 -11.90
CA LEU A 48 -6.89 -8.44 -12.95
C LEU A 48 -7.05 -9.09 -14.33
N ALA A 49 -6.25 -10.12 -14.65
CA ALA A 49 -6.34 -10.84 -15.92
C ALA A 49 -7.70 -11.52 -16.14
N ARG A 50 -8.43 -11.83 -15.06
CA ARG A 50 -9.80 -12.39 -15.11
C ARG A 50 -10.88 -11.31 -15.18
N THR A 51 -10.53 -10.04 -15.00
CA THR A 51 -11.45 -8.91 -14.99
C THR A 51 -11.53 -8.29 -16.39
N PRO A 52 -12.73 -8.02 -16.94
CA PRO A 52 -12.84 -7.43 -18.26
C PRO A 52 -12.24 -6.02 -18.30
N ILE A 53 -11.28 -5.77 -19.19
CA ILE A 53 -10.57 -4.47 -19.34
C ILE A 53 -11.53 -3.27 -19.43
N ARG A 54 -12.71 -3.46 -20.02
CA ARG A 54 -13.73 -2.41 -20.15
C ARG A 54 -14.29 -1.95 -18.80
N SER A 55 -14.36 -2.81 -17.77
CA SER A 55 -14.76 -2.40 -16.42
C SER A 55 -13.62 -1.69 -15.67
N VAL A 56 -12.37 -1.98 -16.03
CA VAL A 56 -11.18 -1.34 -15.45
C VAL A 56 -10.99 0.09 -15.97
N VAL A 57 -11.20 0.31 -17.27
CA VAL A 57 -10.95 1.60 -17.94
C VAL A 57 -12.24 2.43 -18.07
N GLY A 58 -13.41 1.80 -18.01
CA GLY A 58 -14.71 2.47 -18.18
C GLY A 58 -15.34 2.99 -16.89
N ASP A 59 -14.86 2.60 -15.71
CA ASP A 59 -15.45 3.02 -14.44
C ASP A 59 -14.80 4.32 -13.93
N TRP A 60 -15.53 5.43 -14.08
CA TRP A 60 -15.11 6.76 -13.61
C TRP A 60 -14.80 6.79 -12.10
N ARG A 61 -15.39 5.87 -11.32
CA ARG A 61 -15.17 5.77 -9.87
C ARG A 61 -13.73 5.35 -9.55
N LEU A 62 -13.11 4.52 -10.40
CA LEU A 62 -11.70 4.10 -10.26
C LEU A 62 -10.77 5.31 -10.39
N TYR A 63 -11.05 6.20 -11.35
CA TYR A 63 -10.30 7.44 -11.55
C TYR A 63 -10.51 8.43 -10.39
N ALA A 64 -11.75 8.60 -9.95
CA ALA A 64 -12.07 9.47 -8.82
C ALA A 64 -11.38 9.02 -7.52
N VAL A 65 -11.40 7.72 -7.23
CA VAL A 65 -10.72 7.15 -6.04
C VAL A 65 -9.20 7.29 -6.17
N SER A 66 -8.64 7.07 -7.36
CA SER A 66 -7.21 7.23 -7.60
C SER A 66 -6.76 8.68 -7.42
N ALA A 67 -7.52 9.64 -7.96
CA ALA A 67 -7.25 11.07 -7.81
C ALA A 67 -7.41 11.54 -6.36
N LEU A 68 -8.45 11.08 -5.66
CA LEU A 68 -8.64 11.40 -4.25
C LEU A 68 -7.47 10.89 -3.40
N ARG A 69 -6.98 9.68 -3.67
CA ARG A 69 -5.88 9.08 -2.91
C ARG A 69 -4.51 9.68 -3.26
N LEU A 70 -4.25 9.95 -4.54
CA LEU A 70 -2.93 10.39 -5.01
C LEU A 70 -2.74 11.91 -4.98
N LEU A 71 -3.82 12.70 -4.96
CA LEU A 71 -3.74 14.17 -4.95
C LEU A 71 -4.35 14.76 -3.68
N VAL A 72 -5.59 14.38 -3.36
CA VAL A 72 -6.32 15.01 -2.23
C VAL A 72 -5.73 14.58 -0.89
N TRP A 73 -5.41 13.30 -0.72
CA TRP A 73 -4.82 12.79 0.52
C TRP A 73 -3.44 13.39 0.85
N PRO A 74 -2.45 13.40 -0.07
CA PRO A 74 -1.17 14.08 0.19
C PRO A 74 -1.31 15.60 0.32
N ALA A 75 -2.27 16.24 -0.35
CA ALA A 75 -2.51 17.67 -0.18
C ALA A 75 -3.06 17.99 1.23
N ILE A 76 -4.01 17.19 1.73
CA ILE A 76 -4.53 17.34 3.09
C ILE A 76 -3.42 17.13 4.11
N THR A 77 -2.60 16.07 3.97
CA THR A 77 -1.49 15.83 4.90
C THR A 77 -0.45 16.94 4.85
N ALA A 78 -0.12 17.47 3.66
CA ALA A 78 0.75 18.62 3.51
C ALA A 78 0.22 19.88 4.23
N VAL A 79 -1.07 20.21 4.06
CA VAL A 79 -1.69 21.36 4.73
C VAL A 79 -1.72 21.17 6.25
N VAL A 80 -2.13 19.99 6.72
CA VAL A 80 -2.18 19.69 8.15
C VAL A 80 -0.78 19.77 8.77
N LEU A 81 0.23 19.15 8.16
CA LEU A 81 1.60 19.20 8.67
C LEU A 81 2.17 20.61 8.72
N ARG A 82 1.83 21.46 7.74
CA ARG A 82 2.18 22.90 7.78
C ARG A 82 1.48 23.63 8.93
N LEU A 83 0.20 23.35 9.20
CA LEU A 83 -0.53 23.94 10.33
C LEU A 83 0.08 23.54 11.69
N PHE A 84 0.64 22.33 11.78
CA PHE A 84 1.38 21.85 12.96
C PHE A 84 2.85 22.32 13.01
N GLY A 85 3.30 23.14 12.05
CA GLY A 85 4.67 23.68 12.02
C GLY A 85 5.75 22.65 11.67
N VAL A 86 5.38 21.50 11.11
CA VAL A 86 6.33 20.46 10.71
C VAL A 86 7.07 20.92 9.45
N SER A 87 8.41 20.97 9.53
CA SER A 87 9.26 21.43 8.43
C SER A 87 10.45 20.49 8.18
N GLY A 88 11.14 20.70 7.05
CA GLY A 88 12.32 19.94 6.66
C GLY A 88 12.00 18.51 6.18
N GLN A 89 12.94 17.61 6.43
CA GLN A 89 12.91 16.25 5.86
C GLN A 89 11.74 15.40 6.38
N LEU A 90 11.30 15.64 7.62
CA LEU A 90 10.14 14.97 8.23
C LEU A 90 8.84 15.30 7.49
N TYR A 91 8.70 16.55 7.04
CA TYR A 91 7.56 16.98 6.23
C TYR A 91 7.55 16.27 4.88
N ALA A 92 8.68 16.30 4.16
CA ALA A 92 8.80 15.68 2.84
C ALA A 92 8.53 14.17 2.88
N ILE A 93 9.14 13.43 3.82
CA ILE A 93 8.94 11.98 3.96
C ILE A 93 7.47 11.67 4.24
N THR A 94 6.83 12.39 5.16
CA THR A 94 5.45 12.11 5.56
C THR A 94 4.46 12.36 4.41
N VAL A 95 4.65 13.44 3.64
CA VAL A 95 3.81 13.75 2.48
C VAL A 95 4.02 12.72 1.36
N ILE A 96 5.26 12.28 1.12
CA ILE A 96 5.57 11.23 0.14
C ILE A 96 4.92 9.89 0.54
N VAL A 97 4.97 9.51 1.82
CA VAL A 97 4.31 8.30 2.33
C VAL A 97 2.78 8.40 2.15
N ALA A 98 2.20 9.58 2.36
CA ALA A 98 0.76 9.80 2.13
C ALA A 98 0.36 9.69 0.64
N ALA A 99 1.31 9.92 -0.28
CA ALA A 99 1.11 9.77 -1.72
C ALA A 99 1.34 8.35 -2.25
N MET A 100 1.66 7.38 -1.38
CA MET A 100 1.84 5.98 -1.80
C MET A 100 0.55 5.38 -2.39
N PRO A 101 0.69 4.46 -3.38
CA PRO A 101 -0.45 3.85 -4.06
C PRO A 101 -1.31 2.98 -3.14
N SER A 102 -2.41 2.45 -3.68
CA SER A 102 -3.27 1.56 -2.92
C SER A 102 -2.56 0.31 -2.45
N ALA A 103 -2.79 -0.06 -1.19
CA ALA A 103 -2.23 -1.27 -0.60
C ALA A 103 -2.66 -2.50 -1.42
N SER A 104 -1.69 -3.26 -1.93
CA SER A 104 -1.95 -4.50 -2.67
C SER A 104 -2.72 -5.54 -1.85
N ASN A 105 -2.70 -5.46 -0.52
CA ASN A 105 -3.48 -6.36 0.34
C ASN A 105 -4.99 -6.15 0.23
N THR A 106 -5.49 -5.06 -0.38
CA THR A 106 -6.94 -4.85 -0.51
C THR A 106 -7.59 -5.85 -1.46
N SER A 107 -6.91 -6.27 -2.53
CA SER A 107 -7.40 -7.31 -3.45
C SER A 107 -7.44 -8.67 -2.77
N MET A 108 -6.39 -9.00 -2.01
CA MET A 108 -6.31 -10.24 -1.23
C MET A 108 -7.38 -10.30 -0.13
N ILE A 109 -7.61 -9.21 0.59
CA ILE A 109 -8.69 -9.13 1.59
C ILE A 109 -10.05 -9.23 0.90
N ALA A 110 -10.26 -8.55 -0.23
CA ALA A 110 -11.51 -8.70 -0.99
C ALA A 110 -11.73 -10.16 -1.43
N GLU A 111 -10.67 -10.88 -1.83
CA GLU A 111 -10.73 -12.28 -2.21
C GLU A 111 -11.08 -13.19 -1.03
N VAL A 112 -10.40 -13.01 0.10
CA VAL A 112 -10.62 -13.82 1.32
C VAL A 112 -12.01 -13.60 1.91
N TYR A 113 -12.55 -12.39 1.83
CA TYR A 113 -13.84 -12.02 2.44
C TYR A 113 -15.01 -12.00 1.44
N GLY A 114 -14.83 -12.48 0.21
CA GLY A 114 -15.90 -12.57 -0.80
C GLY A 114 -16.40 -11.22 -1.34
N GLY A 115 -15.56 -10.17 -1.26
CA GLY A 115 -15.81 -8.87 -1.88
C GLY A 115 -15.52 -8.86 -3.39
N ASP A 116 -15.66 -7.69 -4.00
CA ASP A 116 -15.38 -7.50 -5.43
C ASP A 116 -13.86 -7.44 -5.70
N THR A 117 -13.29 -8.62 -5.97
CA THR A 117 -11.87 -8.80 -6.29
C THR A 117 -11.45 -8.12 -7.58
N GLY A 118 -12.35 -8.03 -8.57
CA GLY A 118 -12.08 -7.38 -9.85
C GLY A 118 -11.91 -5.87 -9.69
N THR A 119 -12.84 -5.23 -8.99
CA THR A 119 -12.76 -3.80 -8.68
C THR A 119 -11.58 -3.48 -7.77
N ALA A 120 -11.35 -4.29 -6.71
CA ALA A 120 -10.21 -4.08 -5.81
C ALA A 120 -8.86 -4.19 -6.53
N SER A 121 -8.69 -5.20 -7.39
CA SER A 121 -7.45 -5.38 -8.17
C SER A 121 -7.27 -4.27 -9.20
N SER A 122 -8.36 -3.78 -9.79
CA SER A 122 -8.36 -2.66 -10.74
C SER A 122 -7.93 -1.35 -10.08
N ILE A 123 -8.39 -1.05 -8.85
CA ILE A 123 -7.97 0.13 -8.08
C ILE A 123 -6.47 0.05 -7.77
N VAL A 124 -5.99 -1.11 -7.31
CA VAL A 124 -4.56 -1.31 -7.01
C VAL A 124 -3.72 -1.11 -8.26
N PHE A 125 -4.11 -1.71 -9.39
CA PHE A 125 -3.40 -1.55 -10.66
C PHE A 125 -3.36 -0.09 -11.11
N MET A 126 -4.52 0.59 -11.13
CA MET A 126 -4.63 1.96 -11.62
C MET A 126 -3.86 2.95 -10.74
N THR A 127 -3.96 2.82 -9.42
CA THR A 127 -3.17 3.65 -8.48
C THR A 127 -1.68 3.36 -8.59
N THR A 128 -1.28 2.11 -8.81
CA THR A 128 0.13 1.75 -9.03
C THR A 128 0.66 2.38 -10.32
N LEU A 129 -0.10 2.29 -11.42
CA LEU A 129 0.26 2.90 -12.70
C LEU A 129 0.41 4.43 -12.58
N PHE A 130 -0.56 5.11 -11.96
CA PHE A 130 -0.48 6.55 -11.74
C PHE A 130 0.64 6.95 -10.76
N SER A 131 0.95 6.11 -9.77
CA SER A 131 2.03 6.37 -8.81
C SER A 131 3.41 6.48 -9.45
N VAL A 132 3.64 5.80 -10.59
CA VAL A 132 4.89 5.90 -11.36
C VAL A 132 5.17 7.34 -11.78
N VAL A 133 4.12 8.14 -12.01
CA VAL A 133 4.25 9.55 -12.40
C VAL A 133 4.06 10.48 -11.21
N THR A 134 3.09 10.23 -10.33
CA THR A 134 2.79 11.16 -9.22
C THR A 134 3.85 11.16 -8.13
N ILE A 135 4.47 10.01 -7.81
CA ILE A 135 5.53 9.96 -6.79
C ILE A 135 6.76 10.79 -7.18
N PRO A 136 7.38 10.61 -8.36
CA PRO A 136 8.54 11.42 -8.74
C PRO A 136 8.19 12.90 -8.88
N LEU A 137 6.97 13.22 -9.35
CA LEU A 137 6.52 14.61 -9.48
C LEU A 137 6.34 15.30 -8.12
N LEU A 138 5.80 14.58 -7.12
CA LEU A 138 5.74 15.06 -5.74
C LEU A 138 7.13 15.16 -5.10
N ALA A 139 8.02 14.22 -5.38
CA ALA A 139 9.40 14.28 -4.90
C ALA A 139 10.12 15.53 -5.40
N ILE A 140 9.99 15.88 -6.69
CA ILE A 140 10.58 17.12 -7.26
C ILE A 140 9.94 18.39 -6.67
N LEU A 141 8.65 18.36 -6.33
CA LEU A 141 7.94 19.53 -5.78
C LEU A 141 8.27 19.78 -4.29
N LEU A 142 8.59 18.73 -3.53
CA LEU A 142 8.76 18.77 -2.08
C LEU A 142 10.24 18.76 -1.62
N VAL A 143 11.15 18.27 -2.46
CA VAL A 143 12.62 18.23 -2.23
C VAL A 143 13.26 19.40 -2.96
#